data_AF-A0A2P4YV39-F1
#
_entry.id   AF-A0A2P4YV39-F1
#
_cell.length_a   1.000
_cell.length_b   1.000
_cell.length_c   1.000
_cell.angle_alpha   90.00
_cell.angle_beta   90.00
_cell.angle_gamma   90.00
#
_symmetry.space_group_name_H-M   'P 1'
#
loop_
_entity.id
_entity.type
_entity.pdbx_description
1 polymer ?
#
loop_
_entity_poly.entity_id
_entity_poly.type
_entity_poly.pdbx_seq_one_letter_code
_entity_poly.pdbx_strand_id
1 'polypeptide(L)'
;MCIIEVVTGKCPWGDMADTVVIEAVKEKKIPTQPTTFKDNEWKLVTRMCRFDPQKRVGIGAVIKFLEDIGVRNLIDTGGVIGSTTVDSLRTAHTKEKF
;
A
#
# COMPACT_ATOMS: atom_id res chain seq x y z
N MET A 1 -1.83 7.14 -3.67
CA MET A 1 -0.79 6.35 -2.95
C MET A 1 -1.09 4.87 -3.16
N CYS A 2 -0.46 4.25 -4.17
CA CYS A 2 -0.88 2.94 -4.68
C CYS A 2 -0.80 1.79 -3.65
N ILE A 3 0.19 1.80 -2.75
CA ILE A 3 0.31 0.76 -1.71
C ILE A 3 -0.89 0.73 -0.76
N ILE A 4 -1.43 1.89 -0.39
CA ILE A 4 -2.61 1.95 0.50
C ILE A 4 -3.83 1.39 -0.22
N GLU A 5 -4.02 1.82 -1.47
CA GLU A 5 -5.17 1.45 -2.29
C GLU A 5 -5.18 -0.05 -2.62
N VAL A 6 -4.03 -0.64 -2.99
CA VAL A 6 -3.97 -2.07 -3.29
C VAL A 6 -4.24 -2.96 -2.08
N VAL A 7 -3.83 -2.53 -0.87
CA VAL A 7 -4.03 -3.30 0.37
C VAL A 7 -5.46 -3.13 0.91
N THR A 8 -6.06 -1.96 0.75
CA THR A 8 -7.36 -1.63 1.37
C THR A 8 -8.55 -1.73 0.41
N GLY A 9 -8.31 -1.70 -0.91
CA GLY A 9 -9.33 -1.54 -1.93
C GLY A 9 -10.03 -0.18 -1.92
N LYS A 10 -9.47 0.82 -1.23
CA LYS A 10 -10.08 2.13 -1.01
C LYS A 10 -9.15 3.26 -1.41
N CYS A 11 -9.74 4.42 -1.75
CA CYS A 11 -8.98 5.66 -1.92
C CYS A 11 -8.14 5.94 -0.65
N PRO A 12 -6.86 6.34 -0.77
CA PRO A 12 -5.98 6.52 0.39
C PRO A 12 -6.51 7.50 1.43
N TRP A 13 -7.19 8.58 1.00
CA TRP A 13 -7.78 9.58 1.89
C TRP A 13 -9.28 9.34 2.15
N GLY A 14 -9.80 8.17 1.77
CA GLY A 14 -11.22 7.84 1.88
C GLY A 14 -12.09 8.76 1.03
N ASP A 15 -13.22 9.18 1.60
CA ASP A 15 -14.23 10.02 0.94
C ASP A 15 -14.00 11.53 1.16
N MET A 16 -12.79 11.93 1.58
CA MET A 16 -12.45 13.34 1.78
C MET A 16 -12.48 14.10 0.46
N ALA A 17 -13.06 15.30 0.46
CA ALA A 17 -13.00 16.20 -0.68
C ALA A 17 -11.56 16.64 -0.98
N ASP A 18 -11.25 16.84 -2.26
CA ASP A 18 -9.89 17.20 -2.73
C ASP A 18 -9.31 18.43 -2.01
N THR A 19 -10.14 19.43 -1.70
CA THR A 19 -9.72 20.63 -0.98
C THR A 19 -9.17 20.30 0.42
N VAL A 20 -9.84 19.40 1.14
CA VAL A 20 -9.43 18.93 2.47
C VAL A 20 -8.15 18.11 2.37
N VAL A 21 -8.03 17.26 1.35
CA VAL A 21 -6.80 16.48 1.10
C VAL A 21 -5.62 17.39 0.81
N ILE A 22 -5.81 18.43 -0.02
CA ILE A 22 -4.78 19.42 -0.34
C ILE A 22 -4.30 20.13 0.92
N GLU A 23 -5.22 20.56 1.80
CA GLU A 23 -4.87 21.19 3.07
C GLU A 23 -4.09 20.24 3.99
N ALA A 24 -4.55 19.00 4.15
CA ALA A 24 -3.87 17.99 4.95
C ALA A 24 -2.43 17.72 4.45
N VAL A 25 -2.24 17.62 3.13
CA VAL A 25 -0.91 17.43 2.53
C VAL A 25 -0.01 18.65 2.74
N LYS A 26 -0.55 19.88 2.66
CA LYS A 26 0.19 21.12 2.99
C LYS A 26 0.63 21.16 4.45
N GLU A 27 -0.21 20.64 5.35
CA GLU A 27 0.10 20.43 6.77
C GLU A 27 1.04 19.24 7.03
N LYS A 28 1.59 18.63 5.97
CA LYS A 28 2.53 17.50 6.02
C LYS A 28 1.93 16.24 6.64
N LYS A 29 0.60 16.11 6.61
CA LYS A 29 -0.10 14.88 7.00
C LYS A 29 -0.05 13.86 5.87
N ILE A 30 -0.14 12.60 6.25
CA ILE A 30 -0.42 11.46 5.36
C ILE A 30 -1.74 10.82 5.82
N PRO A 31 -2.37 9.95 5.02
CA PRO A 31 -3.58 9.26 5.46
C PRO A 31 -3.39 8.54 6.79
N THR A 32 -4.47 8.37 7.54
CA THR A 32 -4.47 7.55 8.76
C THR A 32 -4.11 6.11 8.41
N GLN A 33 -3.30 5.45 9.25
CA GLN A 33 -2.96 4.03 9.11
C GLN A 33 -4.25 3.19 9.12
N PRO A 34 -4.55 2.46 8.02
CA PRO A 34 -5.65 1.52 8.02
C PRO A 34 -5.36 0.34 8.95
N THR A 35 -6.40 -0.23 9.57
CA THR A 35 -6.28 -1.39 10.48
C THR A 35 -5.72 -2.64 9.81
N THR A 36 -5.76 -2.71 8.48
CA THR A 36 -5.20 -3.80 7.68
C THR A 36 -3.66 -3.75 7.60
N PHE A 37 -3.04 -2.61 7.87
CA PHE A 37 -1.59 -2.48 7.87
C PHE A 37 -1.01 -2.80 9.25
N LYS A 38 -0.08 -3.75 9.30
CA LYS A 38 0.78 -3.92 10.47
C LYS A 38 1.74 -2.71 10.60
N ASP A 39 2.19 -2.41 11.81
CA ASP A 39 3.05 -1.23 12.07
C ASP A 39 4.35 -1.22 11.25
N ASN A 40 4.95 -2.38 11.03
CA ASN A 40 6.11 -2.54 10.18
C ASN A 40 5.80 -2.21 8.70
N GLU A 41 4.65 -2.63 8.18
CA GLU A 41 4.20 -2.35 6.81
C GLU A 41 3.90 -0.85 6.65
N TRP A 42 3.22 -0.26 7.64
CA TRP A 42 2.94 1.17 7.64
C TRP A 42 4.21 2.03 7.73
N LYS A 43 5.24 1.56 8.44
CA LYS A 43 6.55 2.23 8.49
C LYS A 43 7.18 2.39 7.11
N LEU A 44 6.93 1.49 6.15
CA LEU A 44 7.38 1.68 4.77
C LEU A 44 6.63 2.85 4.10
N VAL A 45 5.30 2.88 4.22
CA VAL A 45 4.44 3.93 3.65
C VAL A 45 4.87 5.31 4.16
N THR A 46 5.08 5.45 5.46
CA THR A 46 5.54 6.72 6.06
C THR A 46 6.91 7.18 5.55
N ARG A 47 7.82 6.26 5.23
CA ARG A 47 9.15 6.57 4.67
C ARG A 47 9.07 6.95 3.18
N MET A 48 8.19 6.31 2.42
CA MET A 48 7.96 6.64 1.01
C MET A 48 7.27 8.01 0.85
N CYS A 49 6.39 8.35 1.78
CA CYS A 49 5.56 9.55 1.71
C CYS A 49 6.04 10.67 2.64
N ARG A 50 7.36 10.74 2.92
CA ARG A 50 7.97 11.92 3.55
C ARG A 50 7.68 13.16 2.70
N PHE A 51 7.23 14.22 3.36
CA PHE A 51 6.92 15.51 2.71
C PHE A 51 8.14 16.04 1.94
N ASP A 52 9.30 16.08 2.59
CA ASP A 52 10.58 16.40 1.99
C ASP A 52 11.04 15.29 1.03
N PRO A 53 11.14 15.55 -0.29
CA PRO A 53 11.53 14.54 -1.26
C PRO A 53 12.92 13.94 -1.00
N GLN A 54 13.87 14.72 -0.46
CA GLN A 54 15.23 14.24 -0.19
C GLN A 54 15.30 13.27 0.99
N LYS A 55 14.24 13.23 1.82
CA LYS A 55 14.11 12.30 2.95
C LYS A 55 13.32 11.04 2.59
N ARG A 56 12.80 10.94 1.36
CA ARG A 56 12.08 9.74 0.91
C ARG A 56 13.06 8.59 0.73
N VAL A 57 12.63 7.40 1.12
CA VAL A 57 13.41 6.19 0.90
C VAL A 57 13.57 5.93 -0.60
N GLY A 58 14.78 5.58 -1.03
CA GLY A 58 15.06 5.21 -2.42
C GLY A 58 14.44 3.87 -2.80
N ILE A 59 14.17 3.67 -4.10
CA ILE A 59 13.46 2.50 -4.62
C ILE A 59 14.12 1.16 -4.24
N GLY A 60 15.46 1.08 -4.25
CA GLY A 60 16.17 -0.15 -3.84
C GLY A 60 15.89 -0.54 -2.38
N ALA A 61 15.79 0.44 -1.49
CA ALA A 61 15.42 0.21 -0.10
C ALA A 61 13.93 -0.11 0.08
N VAL A 62 13.05 0.41 -0.79
CA VAL A 62 11.64 -0.01 -0.84
C VAL A 62 11.53 -1.48 -1.19
N ILE A 63 12.22 -1.94 -2.24
CA ILE A 63 12.21 -3.34 -2.67
C ILE A 63 12.70 -4.24 -1.53
N LYS A 64 13.85 -3.93 -0.93
CA LYS A 64 14.38 -4.68 0.22
C LYS A 64 13.39 -4.78 1.37
N PHE A 65 12.72 -3.67 1.70
CA PHE A 65 11.76 -3.67 2.80
C PHE A 65 10.50 -4.47 2.47
N LEU A 66 10.04 -4.46 1.21
CA LEU A 66 8.92 -5.29 0.76
C LEU A 66 9.27 -6.78 0.77
N GLU A 67 10.47 -7.16 0.34
CA GLU A 67 10.99 -8.53 0.46
C GLU A 67 10.95 -8.98 1.94
N ASP A 68 11.48 -8.15 2.85
CA ASP A 68 11.52 -8.46 4.29
C ASP A 68 10.11 -8.57 4.92
N ILE A 69 9.15 -7.77 4.46
CA ILE A 69 7.74 -7.91 4.85
C ILE A 69 7.18 -9.25 4.35
N GLY A 70 7.39 -9.56 3.06
CA GLY A 70 6.90 -10.77 2.43
C GLY A 70 7.42 -12.03 3.12
N VAL A 71 8.72 -12.10 3.39
CA VAL A 71 9.36 -13.22 4.10
C VAL A 71 8.78 -13.40 5.50
N ARG A 72 8.61 -12.32 6.27
CA ARG A 72 8.00 -12.41 7.61
C ARG A 72 6.55 -12.90 7.55
N ASN A 73 5.76 -12.39 6.62
CA ASN A 73 4.38 -12.83 6.46
C ASN A 73 4.31 -14.32 6.07
N LEU A 74 5.24 -14.84 5.26
CA LEU A 74 5.32 -16.29 4.96
C LEU A 74 5.64 -17.14 6.19
N ILE A 75 6.54 -16.66 7.06
CA ILE A 75 6.88 -17.34 8.31
C ILE A 75 5.66 -17.32 9.25
N ASP A 76 5.00 -16.17 9.39
CA ASP A 76 3.80 -15.99 10.22
C ASP A 76 2.64 -16.90 9.76
N THR A 77 2.48 -17.12 8.44
CA THR A 77 1.42 -17.98 7.88
C THR A 77 1.80 -19.45 7.75
N GLY A 78 2.98 -19.86 8.26
CA GLY A 78 3.45 -21.24 8.17
C GLY A 78 3.65 -21.73 6.73
N GLY A 79 3.96 -20.82 5.79
CA GLY A 79 4.15 -21.13 4.37
C GLY A 79 2.87 -21.21 3.55
N VAL A 80 1.70 -20.89 4.11
CA VAL A 80 0.46 -20.75 3.33
C VAL A 80 0.52 -19.42 2.56
N ILE A 81 0.74 -19.51 1.26
CA ILE A 81 0.66 -18.35 0.35
C ILE A 81 -0.83 -18.05 0.14
N GLY A 82 -1.32 -16.95 0.71
CA GLY A 82 -2.62 -16.40 0.35
C GLY A 82 -2.61 -16.02 -1.13
N SER A 83 -3.65 -16.43 -1.87
CA SER A 83 -3.81 -16.23 -3.32
C SER A 83 -3.33 -14.84 -3.75
N THR A 84 -2.29 -14.79 -4.57
CA THR A 84 -1.97 -13.58 -5.33
C THR A 84 -3.16 -13.25 -6.21
N THR A 85 -3.82 -12.13 -5.96
CA THR A 85 -5.00 -11.62 -6.67
C THR A 85 -4.82 -11.48 -8.20
N VAL A 86 -3.60 -11.70 -8.70
CA VAL A 86 -3.25 -11.78 -10.12
C VAL A 86 -4.07 -12.87 -10.84
N ASP A 87 -4.46 -13.96 -10.17
CA ASP A 87 -5.27 -15.01 -10.78
C ASP A 87 -6.74 -14.65 -10.97
N SER A 88 -7.30 -13.75 -10.15
CA SER A 88 -8.71 -13.36 -10.25
C SER A 88 -9.01 -12.43 -11.43
N LEU A 89 -8.01 -11.68 -11.92
CA LEU A 89 -8.17 -10.79 -13.08
C LEU A 89 -8.08 -11.53 -14.43
N ARG A 90 -7.46 -12.72 -14.48
CA ARG A 90 -7.43 -13.53 -15.70
C ARG A 90 -8.79 -14.18 -16.01
N THR A 91 -9.63 -14.39 -15.01
CA THR A 91 -10.94 -15.05 -15.19
C THR A 91 -12.06 -14.06 -15.53
N ALA A 92 -11.89 -12.77 -15.25
CA ALA A 92 -12.89 -11.74 -15.56
C ALA A 92 -12.83 -11.26 -17.02
N HIS A 93 -11.65 -11.30 -17.66
CA HIS A 93 -11.47 -10.75 -19.00
C HIS A 93 -11.88 -11.68 -20.17
N THR A 94 -12.33 -12.90 -19.87
CA THR A 94 -12.74 -13.89 -20.89
C THR A 94 -14.26 -14.05 -21.00
N LYS A 95 -15.07 -13.31 -20.22
CA LYS A 95 -16.54 -13.45 -20.24
C LYS A 95 -17.31 -12.27 -20.88
N GLU A 96 -16.63 -11.25 -21.41
CA GLU A 96 -17.28 -10.14 -22.15
C GLU A 96 -17.01 -10.16 -23.66
N LYS A 97 -16.64 -11.31 -24.22
CA LYS A 97 -16.63 -11.52 -25.67
C LYS A 97 -17.31 -12.83 -26.00
N PHE A 98 -18.64 -12.86 -25.93
CA PHE A 98 -19.56 -13.59 -26.83
C PHE A 98 -20.99 -13.15 -26.53
#